data_AF-A0ABD0PC64-F1
#
_entry.id   AF-A0ABD0PC64-F1
#
_cell.length_a   1.000
_cell.length_b   1.000
_cell.length_c   1.000
_cell.angle_alpha   90.00
_cell.angle_beta   90.00
_cell.angle_gamma   90.00
#
_symmetry.space_group_name_H-M   'P 1'
#
loop_
_entity.id
_entity.type
_entity.pdbx_description
1 polymer ?
#
loop_
_entity_poly.entity_id
_entity_poly.type
_entity_poly.pdbx_seq_one_letter_code
_entity_poly.pdbx_strand_id
1 'polypeptide(L)' 'MSDIYESAANSLGLFNSPCLTKVELRVACKGISDRDALSKPDPCVVIKMQSHGQWLE' A
#
# COMPACT_ATOMS: atom_id res chain seq x y z
N MET A 1 -9.32 -30.09 12.47
CA MET A 1 -8.73 -30.54 11.18
C MET A 1 -8.73 -29.43 10.11
N SER A 2 -9.41 -28.31 10.37
CA SER A 2 -9.46 -27.09 9.55
C SER A 2 -8.21 -26.20 9.68
N ASP A 3 -7.62 -26.13 10.87
CA ASP A 3 -6.60 -25.11 11.20
C ASP A 3 -5.29 -25.28 10.42
N ILE A 4 -4.93 -26.52 10.09
CA ILE A 4 -3.67 -26.84 9.41
C ILE A 4 -3.73 -26.43 7.93
N TYR A 5 -4.87 -26.63 7.28
CA TYR A 5 -5.07 -26.23 5.88
C TYR A 5 -5.21 -24.70 5.75
N GLU A 6 -5.84 -24.06 6.74
CA GLU A 6 -5.96 -22.60 6.78
C GLU A 6 -4.61 -21.91 6.99
N SER A 7 -3.79 -22.43 7.92
CA SER A 7 -2.41 -21.95 8.11
C SER A 7 -1.53 -22.17 6.89
N ALA A 8 -1.66 -23.32 6.20
CA ALA A 8 -0.86 -23.65 5.03
C ALA A 8 -1.22 -22.77 3.81
N ALA A 9 -2.50 -22.47 3.60
CA ALA A 9 -2.89 -21.63 2.47
C ALA A 9 -2.71 -20.12 2.75
N ASN A 10 -2.62 -19.68 4.01
CA ASN A 10 -2.08 -18.36 4.37
C ASN A 10 -0.57 -18.25 4.11
N SER A 11 0.22 -19.28 4.43
CA SER A 11 1.67 -19.27 4.18
C SER A 11 2.03 -19.41 2.70
N LEU A 12 1.18 -20.07 1.91
CA LEU A 12 1.33 -20.21 0.46
C LEU A 12 0.71 -19.07 -0.36
N GLY A 13 0.09 -18.07 0.30
CA GLY A 13 -0.59 -16.96 -0.39
C GLY A 13 -1.78 -17.39 -1.26
N LEU A 14 -2.32 -18.60 -1.04
CA LEU A 14 -3.43 -19.16 -1.82
C LEU A 14 -4.77 -18.51 -1.48
N PHE A 15 -4.89 -17.89 -0.30
CA PHE A 15 -6.01 -17.03 0.03
C PHE A 15 -5.64 -15.57 -0.24
N ASN A 16 -5.93 -15.10 -1.45
CA ASN A 16 -6.42 -13.75 -1.54
C ASN A 16 -7.73 -13.75 -0.74
N SER A 17 -7.68 -13.29 0.50
CA SER A 17 -8.87 -13.08 1.32
C SER A 17 -9.92 -12.38 0.43
N PRO A 18 -11.17 -12.88 0.39
CA PRO A 18 -12.16 -12.31 -0.49
C PRO A 18 -12.23 -10.81 -0.20
N CYS A 19 -12.07 -9.98 -1.22
CA CYS A 19 -12.08 -8.54 -1.05
C CYS A 19 -13.45 -8.13 -0.52
N LEU A 20 -13.57 -7.99 0.81
CA LEU A 20 -14.85 -7.76 1.49
C LEU A 20 -15.41 -6.39 1.13
N THR A 21 -14.55 -5.40 0.87
CA THR A 21 -14.92 -4.04 0.47
C THR A 21 -13.76 -3.35 -0.25
N LYS A 22 -14.06 -2.55 -1.28
CA LYS A 22 -13.09 -1.72 -2.01
C LYS A 22 -13.30 -0.26 -1.62
N VAL A 23 -12.20 0.50 -1.55
CA VAL A 23 -12.22 1.93 -1.25
C VAL A 23 -11.50 2.71 -2.35
N GLU A 24 -11.90 3.97 -2.53
CA GLU A 24 -11.21 4.92 -3.39
C GLU A 24 -10.27 5.78 -2.53
N LEU A 25 -8.99 5.84 -2.91
CA LEU A 25 -8.01 6.74 -2.29
C LEU A 25 -7.78 7.93 -3.22
N ARG A 26 -8.01 9.14 -2.73
CA ARG A 26 -7.68 10.39 -3.44
C ARG A 26 -6.53 11.07 -2.74
N VAL A 27 -5.44 11.31 -3.47
CA VAL A 27 -4.27 12.03 -2.93
C VAL A 27 -4.13 13.37 -3.63
N ALA A 28 -3.95 14.43 -2.85
CA ALA A 28 -3.66 15.76 -3.33
C ALA A 28 -2.56 16.38 -2.46
N CYS A 29 -1.62 17.06 -3.09
CA CYS A 29 -0.57 17.79 -2.41
C CYS A 29 -0.86 19.30 -2.51
N LYS A 30 -0.73 20.02 -1.39
CA LYS A 30 -0.92 21.48 -1.33
C LYS A 30 0.25 22.11 -0.59
N GLY A 31 0.68 23.29 -1.05
CA GLY A 31 1.75 24.06 -0.40
C GLY A 31 3.10 23.34 -0.39
N ILE A 32 3.44 22.61 -1.47
CA ILE A 32 4.75 21.99 -1.60
C ILE A 32 5.78 23.10 -1.74
N SER A 33 6.84 23.02 -0.94
CA SER A 33 7.96 23.94 -1.02
C SER A 33 8.70 23.75 -2.33
N ASP A 34 9.03 24.87 -2.98
CA ASP A 34 9.91 24.87 -4.14
C ASP A 34 11.30 24.33 -3.74
N ARG A 35 11.96 23.64 -4.68
CA ARG A 35 13.33 23.14 -4.46
C ARG A 35 14.35 24.28 -4.47
N ASP A 36 14.06 25.30 -5.29
CA ASP A 36 14.82 26.54 -5.42
C ASP A 36 13.89 27.64 -5.93
N ALA A 37 14.33 28.91 -5.90
CA ALA A 37 13.50 30.06 -6.24
C ALA A 37 13.03 30.13 -7.71
N LEU A 38 13.54 29.26 -8.59
CA LEU A 38 13.26 29.30 -10.03
C LEU A 38 12.58 28.02 -10.54
N SER A 39 12.47 26.97 -9.72
CA SER A 39 11.86 25.71 -10.10
C SER A 39 10.54 25.49 -9.37
N LYS A 40 9.50 25.18 -10.15
CA LYS A 40 8.26 24.64 -9.59
C LYS A 40 8.49 23.19 -9.14
N PRO A 41 7.86 22.75 -8.05
CA PRO A 41 7.95 21.39 -7.58
C PRO A 41 7.30 20.42 -8.57
N ASP A 42 7.91 19.24 -8.74
CA ASP A 42 7.38 18.11 -9.50
C ASP A 42 7.06 16.95 -8.54
N PRO A 43 5.88 16.94 -7.91
CA PRO A 43 5.57 15.99 -6.85
C PRO A 43 5.26 14.59 -7.38
N CYS A 44 5.85 13.60 -6.72
CA CYS A 44 5.53 12.19 -6.93
C CYS A 44 4.99 11.59 -5.63
N VAL A 45 3.90 10.83 -5.71
CA VAL A 45 3.28 10.14 -4.59
C VAL A 45 3.47 8.64 -4.78
N VAL A 46 3.98 7.96 -3.75
CA VAL A 46 4.13 6.50 -3.73
C VAL A 46 3.31 5.96 -2.55
N ILE A 47 2.43 5.01 -2.83
CA ILE A 47 1.63 4.30 -1.82
C ILE A 47 2.20 2.89 -1.70
N LYS A 48 2.67 2.52 -0.50
CA LYS A 48 3.20 1.19 -0.20
C LYS A 48 2.38 0.52 0.89
N MET A 49 2.24 -0.80 0.82
CA MET A 49 1.62 -1.60 1.87
C MET A 49 2.68 -1.99 2.89
N GLN A 50 2.40 -1.76 4.18
CA GLN A 50 3.21 -2.33 5.25
C GLN A 50 2.50 -3.55 5.83
N SER A 51 3.20 -4.67 5.92
CA SER A 51 2.69 -5.91 6.50
C SER A 51 3.76 -6.53 7.39
N HIS A 52 3.41 -6.89 8.63
CA HIS A 52 4.34 -7.50 9.58
C HIS A 52 5.67 -6.73 9.77
N GLY A 53 5.61 -5.39 9.70
CA GLY A 53 6.78 -4.52 9.84
C GLY A 53 7.65 -4.39 8.59
N GLN A 54 7.35 -5.14 7.52
CA GLN A 54 8.04 -5.05 6.24
C GLN A 54 7.24 -4.20 5.25
N TRP A 55 7.94 -3.35 4.50
CA TRP A 55 7.35 -2.63 3.37
C TRP A 55 7.34 -3.56 2.17
N LEU A 56 6.17 -3.81 1.60
CA LEU A 56 6.08 -4.49 0.30
C LEU A 56 6.42 -3.49 -0.80
N GLU A 57 7.24 -3.93 -1.75
CA GLU A 57 7.49 -3.22 -3.02
C GLU A 57 6.42 -3.55 -4.07
#